data_AF-A0A1V4J8H9-F1
#
_entry.id   AF-A0A1V4J8H9-F1
#
_cell.length_a   1.000
_cell.length_b   1.000
_cell.length_c   1.000
_cell.angle_alpha   90.00
_cell.angle_beta   90.00
_cell.angle_gamma   90.00
#
_symmetry.space_group_name_H-M   'P 1'
#
loop_
_entity.id
_entity.type
_entity.pdbx_description
1 polymer ?
#
loop_
_entity_poly.entity_id
_entity_poly.type
_entity_poly.pdbx_seq_one_letter_code
_entity_poly.pdbx_strand_id
1 'polypeptide(L)'
;MSPQGDAAEVLSLARAVSPGSDLDEELVRQLAFQATGDLAPLNGFIGGVAAQEVMKAVSGKFTPIQQWLYFDALECLPEENREQLLTEETCRPRGNRYDGQVAVFGTGLQERLGQQKYFVVGAGAIGCELLKTFAMMGLGCGPDGGVTVTDMDTIEKSNLNRQFLFRPWDVTKLKSERAAAAAREMNPALRVIGRSERVGPETERVFDDEFFEGLDGVANALDNVDARG
;
A
#
# COMPACT_ATOMS: atom_id res chain seq x y z
N MET A 1 19.59 -21.63 -7.41
CA MET A 1 20.28 -20.95 -8.53
C MET A 1 20.35 -19.48 -8.14
N SER A 2 21.34 -18.70 -8.60
CA SER A 2 21.44 -17.29 -8.18
C SER A 2 20.40 -16.44 -8.93
N PRO A 3 19.97 -15.27 -8.41
CA PRO A 3 19.01 -14.41 -9.08
C PRO A 3 19.44 -14.01 -10.50
N GLN A 4 20.74 -13.83 -10.75
CA GLN A 4 21.26 -13.54 -12.10
C GLN A 4 21.16 -14.76 -13.02
N GLY A 5 21.32 -15.97 -12.48
CA GLY A 5 21.11 -17.22 -13.22
C GLY A 5 19.64 -17.38 -13.61
N ASP A 6 18.73 -17.19 -12.66
CA ASP A 6 17.28 -17.28 -12.89
C ASP A 6 16.83 -16.23 -13.93
N ALA A 7 17.32 -15.00 -13.84
CA ALA A 7 17.03 -13.95 -14.82
C ALA A 7 17.54 -14.28 -16.24
N ALA A 8 18.71 -14.92 -16.35
CA ALA A 8 19.23 -15.39 -17.63
C ALA A 8 18.37 -16.51 -18.22
N GLU A 9 17.84 -17.40 -17.37
CA GLU A 9 16.90 -18.45 -17.79
C GLU A 9 15.58 -17.86 -18.29
N VAL A 10 14.99 -16.91 -17.56
CA VAL A 10 13.76 -16.20 -17.98
C VAL A 10 13.97 -15.48 -19.32
N LEU A 11 15.11 -14.83 -19.53
CA LEU A 11 15.44 -14.18 -20.80
C LEU A 11 15.54 -15.19 -21.95
N SER A 12 16.15 -16.35 -21.71
CA SER A 12 16.21 -17.44 -22.69
C SER A 12 14.81 -17.95 -23.04
N LEU A 13 13.93 -18.11 -22.05
CA LEU A 13 12.54 -18.52 -22.27
C LEU A 13 11.76 -17.46 -23.06
N ALA A 14 11.90 -16.17 -22.73
CA ALA A 14 11.23 -15.09 -23.46
C ALA A 14 11.59 -15.09 -24.96
N ARG A 15 12.87 -15.27 -25.28
CA ARG A 15 13.34 -15.40 -26.68
C ARG A 15 12.79 -16.65 -27.37
N ALA A 16 12.64 -17.75 -26.66
CA ALA A 16 12.07 -18.98 -27.20
C ALA A 16 10.55 -18.85 -27.47
N VAL A 17 9.82 -18.12 -26.63
CA VAL A 17 8.38 -17.86 -26.78
C VAL A 17 8.09 -16.94 -27.96
N SER A 18 8.96 -15.95 -28.22
CA SER A 18 8.80 -15.00 -29.33
C SER A 18 10.08 -14.86 -30.16
N PRO A 19 10.44 -15.88 -30.98
CA PRO A 19 11.68 -15.88 -31.73
C PRO A 19 11.75 -14.72 -32.74
N GLY A 20 12.87 -13.98 -32.74
CA GLY A 20 13.10 -12.88 -33.67
C GLY A 20 12.36 -11.58 -33.36
N SER A 21 11.65 -11.52 -32.22
CA SER A 21 11.11 -10.26 -31.71
C SER A 21 12.19 -9.36 -31.14
N ASP A 22 11.98 -8.05 -31.24
CA ASP A 22 12.80 -7.06 -30.54
C ASP A 22 12.38 -7.05 -29.07
N LEU A 23 13.25 -7.56 -28.20
CA LEU A 23 12.96 -7.80 -26.79
C LEU A 23 13.72 -6.79 -25.93
N ASP A 24 13.00 -6.06 -25.08
CA ASP A 24 13.63 -5.29 -24.02
C ASP A 24 14.16 -6.24 -22.94
N GLU A 25 15.44 -6.60 -23.06
CA GLU A 25 16.07 -7.53 -22.14
C GLU A 25 16.13 -7.00 -20.71
N GLU A 26 16.22 -5.69 -20.53
CA GLU A 26 16.28 -5.09 -19.21
C GLU A 26 14.93 -5.22 -18.52
N LEU A 27 13.84 -4.92 -19.22
CA LEU A 27 12.48 -5.13 -18.71
C LEU A 27 12.24 -6.60 -18.32
N VAL A 28 12.71 -7.55 -19.14
CA VAL A 28 12.57 -8.99 -18.83
C VAL A 28 13.40 -9.39 -17.61
N ARG A 29 14.62 -8.85 -17.46
CA ARG A 29 15.42 -9.06 -16.24
C ARG A 29 14.74 -8.48 -15.01
N GLN A 30 14.15 -7.29 -15.12
CA GLN A 30 13.41 -6.67 -14.01
C GLN A 30 12.20 -7.50 -13.60
N LEU A 31 11.46 -8.06 -14.56
CA LEU A 31 10.40 -9.02 -14.28
C LEU A 31 10.92 -10.24 -13.51
N ALA A 32 12.06 -10.81 -13.95
CA ALA A 32 12.65 -11.98 -13.30
C ALA A 32 13.10 -11.70 -11.86
N PHE A 33 13.79 -10.58 -11.62
CA PHE A 33 14.25 -10.21 -10.28
C PHE A 33 13.10 -9.99 -9.28
N GLN A 34 11.95 -9.53 -9.77
CA GLN A 34 10.78 -9.23 -8.95
C GLN A 34 9.74 -10.35 -8.92
N ALA A 35 10.02 -11.51 -9.54
CA ALA A 35 9.03 -12.57 -9.77
C ALA A 35 8.46 -13.19 -8.49
N THR A 36 9.17 -13.09 -7.36
CA THR A 36 8.69 -13.55 -6.04
C THR A 36 8.10 -12.43 -5.19
N GLY A 37 8.04 -11.22 -5.75
CA GLY A 37 7.48 -10.05 -5.12
C GLY A 37 5.97 -10.16 -4.90
N ASP A 38 5.53 -9.72 -3.72
CA ASP A 38 4.11 -9.66 -3.36
C ASP A 38 3.84 -8.33 -2.64
N LEU A 39 3.23 -7.38 -3.37
CA LEU A 39 3.12 -5.99 -2.95
C LEU A 39 1.66 -5.62 -2.69
N ALA A 40 1.34 -5.25 -1.45
CA ALA A 40 -0.02 -4.87 -1.05
C ALA A 40 -0.65 -3.74 -1.90
N PRO A 41 0.08 -2.68 -2.31
CA PRO A 41 -0.48 -1.67 -3.21
C PRO A 41 -0.86 -2.23 -4.59
N LEU A 42 0.00 -3.08 -5.17
CA LEU A 42 -0.20 -3.67 -6.48
C LEU A 42 -1.40 -4.64 -6.47
N ASN A 43 -1.50 -5.46 -5.41
CA ASN A 43 -2.65 -6.33 -5.17
C ASN A 43 -3.95 -5.54 -4.98
N GLY A 44 -3.91 -4.42 -4.25
CA GLY A 44 -5.06 -3.53 -4.09
C GLY A 44 -5.53 -2.94 -5.42
N PHE A 45 -4.60 -2.48 -6.24
CA PHE A 45 -4.88 -1.93 -7.56
C PHE A 45 -5.46 -2.98 -8.52
N ILE A 46 -4.72 -4.06 -8.78
CA ILE A 46 -5.14 -5.12 -9.71
C ILE A 46 -6.41 -5.80 -9.20
N GLY A 47 -6.52 -6.04 -7.88
CA GLY A 47 -7.73 -6.60 -7.26
C GLY A 47 -8.96 -5.72 -7.47
N GLY A 48 -8.80 -4.39 -7.36
CA GLY A 48 -9.88 -3.44 -7.66
C GLY A 48 -10.30 -3.46 -9.13
N VAL A 49 -9.33 -3.47 -10.05
CA VAL A 49 -9.60 -3.56 -11.49
C VAL A 49 -10.30 -4.88 -11.82
N ALA A 50 -9.77 -6.01 -11.36
CA ALA A 50 -10.34 -7.33 -11.59
C ALA A 50 -11.76 -7.46 -11.01
N ALA A 51 -11.99 -6.97 -9.78
CA ALA A 51 -13.32 -6.94 -9.19
C ALA A 51 -14.31 -6.12 -10.05
N GLN A 52 -13.87 -4.98 -10.59
CA GLN A 52 -14.70 -4.19 -11.48
C GLN A 52 -14.99 -4.92 -12.79
N GLU A 53 -14.03 -5.63 -13.40
CA GLU A 53 -14.28 -6.45 -14.60
C GLU A 53 -15.30 -7.56 -14.35
N VAL A 54 -15.26 -8.20 -13.17
CA VAL A 54 -16.30 -9.17 -12.76
C VAL A 54 -17.67 -8.49 -12.73
N MET A 55 -17.78 -7.29 -12.15
CA MET A 55 -19.04 -6.55 -12.12
C MET A 55 -19.56 -6.22 -13.53
N LYS A 56 -18.68 -5.79 -14.44
CA LYS A 56 -19.04 -5.52 -15.85
C LYS A 56 -19.58 -6.78 -16.53
N ALA A 57 -18.92 -7.91 -16.33
CA ALA A 57 -19.30 -9.18 -16.93
C ALA A 57 -20.69 -9.66 -16.46
N VAL A 58 -20.98 -9.57 -15.16
CA VAL A 58 -22.26 -10.04 -14.61
C VAL A 58 -23.42 -9.06 -14.79
N SER A 59 -23.14 -7.77 -14.92
CA SER A 59 -24.19 -6.76 -15.04
C SER A 59 -24.44 -6.27 -16.48
N GLY A 60 -23.52 -6.53 -17.41
CA GLY A 60 -23.55 -5.95 -18.76
C GLY A 60 -23.47 -4.41 -18.77
N LYS A 61 -22.87 -3.80 -17.74
CA LYS A 61 -22.73 -2.35 -17.61
C LYS A 61 -21.26 -1.96 -17.72
N PHE A 62 -21.00 -0.82 -18.37
CA PHE A 62 -19.67 -0.29 -18.71
C PHE A 62 -18.92 -1.12 -19.75
N THR A 63 -17.89 -0.52 -20.35
CA THR A 63 -17.03 -1.17 -21.35
C THR A 63 -15.97 -2.02 -20.65
N PRO A 64 -15.89 -3.34 -20.94
CA PRO A 64 -14.84 -4.21 -20.43
C PRO A 64 -13.47 -3.88 -21.01
N ILE A 65 -12.42 -4.32 -20.34
CA ILE A 65 -11.07 -4.34 -20.92
C ILE A 65 -11.06 -5.33 -22.09
N GLN A 66 -10.47 -4.93 -23.21
CA GLN A 66 -10.38 -5.75 -24.42
C GLN A 66 -8.92 -5.77 -24.92
N GLN A 67 -8.12 -6.81 -24.69
CA GLN A 67 -8.34 -8.01 -23.86
C GLN A 67 -7.31 -8.13 -22.74
N TRP A 68 -6.13 -7.55 -22.96
CA TRP A 68 -4.97 -7.64 -22.08
C TRP A 68 -4.74 -6.29 -21.43
N LEU A 69 -4.51 -6.31 -20.12
CA LEU A 69 -3.99 -5.17 -19.37
C LEU A 69 -2.66 -5.61 -18.76
N TYR A 70 -1.58 -5.03 -19.25
CA TYR A 70 -0.27 -5.08 -18.60
C TYR A 70 -0.07 -3.78 -17.84
N PHE A 71 0.46 -3.87 -16.63
CA PHE A 71 0.73 -2.74 -15.77
C PHE A 71 2.03 -2.98 -15.03
N ASP A 72 2.86 -1.96 -14.96
CA ASP A 72 4.04 -1.91 -14.11
C ASP A 72 4.09 -0.56 -13.39
N ALA A 73 4.89 -0.52 -12.32
CA ALA A 73 5.20 0.69 -11.56
C ALA A 73 6.70 0.69 -11.25
N LEU A 74 7.52 0.46 -12.29
CA LEU A 74 8.97 0.29 -12.14
C LEU A 74 9.65 1.56 -11.62
N GLU A 75 9.01 2.72 -11.75
CA GLU A 75 9.45 4.00 -11.18
C GLU A 75 9.45 4.01 -9.65
N CYS A 76 8.79 3.04 -9.00
CA CYS A 76 8.85 2.88 -7.55
C CYS A 76 10.17 2.25 -7.07
N LEU A 77 10.97 1.69 -7.99
CA LEU A 77 12.29 1.15 -7.66
C LEU A 77 13.29 2.30 -7.49
N PRO A 78 14.31 2.16 -6.62
CA PRO A 78 15.30 3.22 -6.43
C PRO A 78 16.01 3.57 -7.75
N GLU A 79 16.04 4.87 -8.08
CA GLU A 79 16.78 5.38 -9.25
C GLU A 79 18.28 5.46 -8.93
N GLU A 80 18.63 6.00 -7.75
CA GLU A 80 20.01 6.17 -7.30
C GLU A 80 20.51 4.96 -6.51
N ASN A 81 21.76 4.57 -6.74
CA ASN A 81 22.44 3.47 -6.02
C ASN A 81 21.67 2.14 -6.05
N ARG A 82 20.83 1.91 -7.07
CA ARG A 82 19.97 0.73 -7.19
C ARG A 82 20.71 -0.58 -7.00
N GLU A 83 21.84 -0.75 -7.67
CA GLU A 83 22.66 -1.98 -7.60
C GLU A 83 23.28 -2.21 -6.21
N GLN A 84 23.40 -1.16 -5.40
CA GLN A 84 23.91 -1.25 -4.03
C GLN A 84 22.78 -1.51 -3.03
N LEU A 85 21.60 -0.93 -3.28
CA LEU A 85 20.41 -1.09 -2.42
C LEU A 85 19.71 -2.44 -2.64
N LEU A 86 19.60 -2.86 -3.90
CA LEU A 86 18.90 -4.06 -4.33
C LEU A 86 19.93 -5.13 -4.74
N THR A 87 20.31 -5.94 -3.76
CA THR A 87 21.26 -7.05 -3.91
C THR A 87 20.58 -8.36 -3.53
N GLU A 88 21.17 -9.49 -3.93
CA GLU A 88 20.69 -10.81 -3.50
C GLU A 88 20.61 -10.94 -1.97
N GLU A 89 21.49 -10.27 -1.22
CA GLU A 89 21.49 -10.33 0.24
C GLU A 89 20.40 -9.44 0.84
N THR A 90 20.22 -8.22 0.33
CA THR A 90 19.22 -7.28 0.87
C THR A 90 17.80 -7.71 0.54
N CYS A 91 17.58 -8.38 -0.60
CA CYS A 91 16.29 -8.89 -1.05
C CYS A 91 16.03 -10.36 -0.66
N ARG A 92 16.93 -11.01 0.07
CA ARG A 92 16.74 -12.40 0.49
C ARG A 92 15.56 -12.54 1.47
N PRO A 93 14.68 -13.54 1.30
CA PRO A 93 13.65 -13.86 2.29
C PRO A 93 14.25 -14.15 3.67
N ARG A 94 13.57 -13.68 4.74
CA ARG A 94 14.00 -13.82 6.13
C ARG A 94 13.03 -14.60 7.00
N GLY A 95 12.01 -15.21 6.40
CA GLY A 95 10.97 -15.96 7.10
C GLY A 95 10.04 -15.05 7.89
N ASN A 96 9.86 -13.80 7.44
CA ASN A 96 8.96 -12.85 8.09
C ASN A 96 7.82 -12.44 7.14
N ARG A 97 6.83 -11.75 7.70
CA ARG A 97 5.60 -11.38 6.98
C ARG A 97 5.79 -10.39 5.83
N TYR A 98 6.97 -9.77 5.71
CA TYR A 98 7.31 -8.78 4.70
C TYR A 98 8.20 -9.35 3.58
N ASP A 99 8.47 -10.67 3.58
CA ASP A 99 9.38 -11.29 2.59
C ASP A 99 8.99 -10.96 1.14
N GLY A 100 7.70 -10.95 0.80
CA GLY A 100 7.23 -10.56 -0.52
C GLY A 100 7.53 -9.11 -0.91
N GLN A 101 7.54 -8.19 0.06
CA GLN A 101 7.93 -6.80 -0.17
C GLN A 101 9.45 -6.62 -0.19
N VAL A 102 10.16 -7.32 0.70
CA VAL A 102 11.62 -7.33 0.77
C VAL A 102 12.25 -7.91 -0.49
N ALA A 103 11.60 -8.88 -1.14
CA ALA A 103 12.07 -9.44 -2.41
C ALA A 103 12.18 -8.38 -3.53
N VAL A 104 11.39 -7.29 -3.45
CA VAL A 104 11.39 -6.22 -4.45
C VAL A 104 12.24 -5.02 -4.00
N PHE A 105 12.05 -4.57 -2.76
CA PHE A 105 12.63 -3.31 -2.28
C PHE A 105 13.81 -3.47 -1.32
N GLY A 106 14.11 -4.70 -0.94
CA GLY A 106 15.14 -5.00 0.04
C GLY A 106 14.76 -4.62 1.48
N THR A 107 15.57 -5.10 2.41
CA THR A 107 15.42 -4.85 3.86
C THR A 107 15.59 -3.39 4.26
N GLY A 108 16.45 -2.64 3.56
CA GLY A 108 16.68 -1.23 3.87
C GLY A 108 15.41 -0.38 3.74
N LEU A 109 14.57 -0.61 2.72
CA LEU A 109 13.28 0.09 2.63
C LEU A 109 12.33 -0.37 3.75
N GLN A 110 12.30 -1.66 4.07
CA GLN A 110 11.44 -2.19 5.12
C GLN A 110 11.73 -1.54 6.49
N GLU A 111 13.01 -1.35 6.82
CA GLU A 111 13.44 -0.66 8.03
C GLU A 111 13.00 0.81 8.03
N ARG A 112 13.20 1.51 6.91
CA ARG A 112 12.76 2.91 6.74
C ARG A 112 11.24 3.05 6.89
N LEU A 113 10.46 2.16 6.28
CA LEU A 113 9.00 2.12 6.42
C LEU A 113 8.58 1.95 7.88
N GLY A 114 9.25 1.06 8.60
CA GLY A 114 9.01 0.85 10.03
C GLY A 114 9.17 2.13 10.86
N GLN A 115 10.09 3.01 10.49
CA GLN A 115 10.39 4.25 11.22
C GLN A 115 9.47 5.42 10.86
N GLN A 116 8.65 5.29 9.81
CA GLN A 116 7.83 6.40 9.34
C GLN A 116 6.74 6.82 10.34
N LYS A 117 6.49 8.12 10.41
CA LYS A 117 5.42 8.77 11.16
C LYS A 117 4.45 9.47 10.21
N TYR A 118 3.27 8.87 10.02
CA TYR A 118 2.26 9.39 9.10
C TYR A 118 1.01 9.87 9.81
N PHE A 119 0.44 10.96 9.28
CA PHE A 119 -0.89 11.43 9.66
C PHE A 119 -1.89 11.16 8.54
N VAL A 120 -2.95 10.41 8.85
CA VAL A 120 -4.04 10.10 7.93
C VAL A 120 -5.25 10.95 8.30
N VAL A 121 -5.69 11.77 7.34
CA VAL A 121 -6.84 12.67 7.53
C VAL A 121 -8.06 12.05 6.86
N GLY A 122 -8.92 11.43 7.66
CA GLY A 122 -10.11 10.70 7.24
C GLY A 122 -9.96 9.19 7.36
N ALA A 123 -11.00 8.54 7.91
CA ALA A 123 -11.14 7.09 8.09
C ALA A 123 -12.32 6.52 7.28
N GLY A 124 -12.68 7.20 6.19
CA GLY A 124 -13.67 6.75 5.20
C GLY A 124 -13.18 5.61 4.32
N ALA A 125 -13.71 5.49 3.10
CA ALA A 125 -13.35 4.38 2.20
C ALA A 125 -11.86 4.36 1.85
N ILE A 126 -11.32 5.53 1.47
CA ILE A 126 -9.89 5.71 1.17
C ILE A 126 -9.05 5.49 2.44
N GLY A 127 -9.49 6.03 3.58
CA GLY A 127 -8.77 5.86 4.86
C GLY A 127 -8.67 4.39 5.28
N CYS A 128 -9.73 3.61 5.09
CA CYS A 128 -9.71 2.16 5.33
C CYS A 128 -8.69 1.43 4.46
N GLU A 129 -8.64 1.75 3.16
CA GLU A 129 -7.68 1.16 2.21
C GLU A 129 -6.24 1.59 2.51
N LEU A 130 -6.02 2.86 2.87
CA LEU A 130 -4.70 3.36 3.29
C LEU A 130 -4.20 2.65 4.54
N LEU A 131 -5.02 2.55 5.59
CA LEU A 131 -4.63 1.88 6.84
C LEU A 131 -4.35 0.39 6.65
N LYS A 132 -5.14 -0.30 5.83
CA LYS A 132 -4.85 -1.68 5.43
C LYS A 132 -3.50 -1.75 4.71
N THR A 133 -3.25 -0.84 3.76
CA THR A 133 -2.00 -0.82 3.00
C THR A 133 -0.81 -0.54 3.91
N PHE A 134 -0.88 0.45 4.80
CA PHE A 134 0.15 0.74 5.80
C PHE A 134 0.42 -0.46 6.72
N ALA A 135 -0.63 -1.12 7.20
CA ALA A 135 -0.52 -2.34 8.00
C ALA A 135 0.24 -3.44 7.25
N MET A 136 -0.10 -3.69 5.99
CA MET A 136 0.53 -4.74 5.17
C MET A 136 1.97 -4.41 4.76
N MET A 137 2.26 -3.14 4.49
CA MET A 137 3.62 -2.68 4.13
C MET A 137 4.57 -2.56 5.33
N GLY A 138 4.04 -2.56 6.56
CA GLY A 138 4.84 -2.37 7.77
C GLY A 138 5.19 -0.91 8.05
N LEU A 139 4.43 0.04 7.51
CA LEU A 139 4.63 1.47 7.78
C LEU A 139 4.33 1.77 9.25
N GLY A 140 5.23 2.49 9.93
CA GLY A 140 5.07 2.85 11.33
C GLY A 140 5.06 1.66 12.30
N CYS A 141 5.60 0.51 11.89
CA CYS A 141 5.67 -0.70 12.71
C CYS A 141 6.98 -0.83 13.53
N GLY A 142 7.93 0.07 13.31
CA GLY A 142 9.19 0.15 14.05
C GLY A 142 9.03 0.91 15.39
N PRO A 143 10.06 0.87 16.26
CA PRO A 143 9.98 1.43 17.61
C PRO A 143 9.65 2.92 17.64
N ASP A 144 10.21 3.68 16.68
CA ASP A 144 10.05 5.12 16.56
C ASP A 144 9.01 5.54 15.52
N GLY A 145 8.39 4.57 14.84
CA GLY A 145 7.34 4.83 13.86
C GLY A 145 5.96 5.01 14.48
N GLY A 146 5.03 5.51 13.69
CA GLY A 146 3.65 5.68 14.13
C GLY A 146 2.69 6.14 13.04
N VAL A 147 1.41 5.85 13.23
CA VAL A 147 0.33 6.37 12.39
C VAL A 147 -0.69 7.03 13.29
N THR A 148 -1.00 8.29 13.02
CA THR A 148 -2.19 8.94 13.60
C THR A 148 -3.26 8.97 12.53
N VAL A 149 -4.47 8.52 12.83
CA VAL A 149 -5.64 8.68 11.94
C VAL A 149 -6.68 9.52 12.65
N THR A 150 -7.20 10.56 12.00
CA THR A 150 -8.30 11.35 12.54
C THR A 150 -9.54 11.31 11.65
N ASP A 151 -10.71 11.20 12.25
CA ASP A 151 -12.01 11.31 11.59
C ASP A 151 -13.07 11.63 12.65
N MET A 152 -13.83 12.71 12.46
CA MET A 152 -14.85 13.14 13.41
C MET A 152 -16.15 12.34 13.33
N ASP A 153 -16.33 11.54 12.29
CA ASP A 153 -17.58 10.83 12.05
C ASP A 153 -17.67 9.51 12.84
N THR A 154 -18.91 9.14 13.12
CA THR A 154 -19.26 7.78 13.54
C THR A 154 -19.61 6.89 12.36
N ILE A 155 -19.53 5.57 12.55
CA ILE A 155 -19.85 4.58 11.54
C ILE A 155 -21.37 4.49 11.33
N GLU A 156 -21.81 4.58 10.07
CA GLU A 156 -23.18 4.34 9.65
C GLU A 156 -23.33 3.02 8.89
N LYS A 157 -24.55 2.46 8.85
CA LYS A 157 -24.86 1.27 8.04
C LYS A 157 -24.54 1.47 6.55
N SER A 158 -24.77 2.68 6.04
CA SER A 158 -24.48 3.09 4.66
C SER A 158 -22.99 3.02 4.31
N ASN A 159 -22.10 3.04 5.30
CA ASN A 159 -20.66 3.04 5.11
C ASN A 159 -20.10 1.63 4.84
N LEU A 160 -20.76 0.60 5.38
CA LEU A 160 -20.27 -0.79 5.39
C LEU A 160 -20.11 -1.39 3.98
N ASN A 161 -20.72 -0.81 2.95
CA ASN A 161 -20.58 -1.28 1.58
C ASN A 161 -19.20 -1.00 0.95
N ARG A 162 -18.42 -0.10 1.57
CA ARG A 162 -17.13 0.39 1.01
C ARG A 162 -16.05 0.67 2.05
N GLN A 163 -16.39 0.63 3.34
CA GLN A 163 -15.46 0.83 4.46
C GLN A 163 -15.28 -0.50 5.18
N PHE A 164 -14.53 -1.40 4.55
CA PHE A 164 -14.44 -2.82 4.91
C PHE A 164 -13.73 -3.10 6.25
N LEU A 165 -13.08 -2.12 6.87
CA LEU A 165 -12.55 -2.24 8.23
C LEU A 165 -13.66 -2.26 9.28
N PHE A 166 -14.87 -1.83 8.94
CA PHE A 166 -16.01 -1.75 9.85
C PHE A 166 -16.92 -2.97 9.75
N ARG A 167 -17.66 -3.22 10.82
CA ARG A 167 -18.62 -4.33 10.92
C ARG A 167 -19.99 -3.80 11.33
N PRO A 168 -21.08 -4.55 11.10
CA PRO A 168 -22.42 -4.14 11.53
C PRO A 168 -22.53 -3.79 13.04
N TRP A 169 -21.74 -4.46 13.88
CA TRP A 169 -21.67 -4.19 15.33
C TRP A 169 -20.80 -2.99 15.71
N ASP A 170 -20.20 -2.31 14.74
CA ASP A 170 -19.43 -1.07 14.96
C ASP A 170 -20.22 0.20 14.64
N VAL A 171 -21.45 0.09 14.16
CA VAL A 171 -22.34 1.24 13.92
C VAL A 171 -22.45 2.09 15.20
N THR A 172 -22.45 3.42 15.05
CA THR A 172 -22.37 4.45 16.10
C THR A 172 -21.01 4.65 16.78
N LYS A 173 -20.03 3.76 16.56
CA LYS A 173 -18.65 3.97 17.07
C LYS A 173 -17.87 4.92 16.16
N LEU A 174 -16.83 5.54 16.69
CA LEU A 174 -15.94 6.43 15.94
C LEU A 174 -15.20 5.68 14.83
N LYS A 175 -15.18 6.24 13.61
CA LYS A 175 -14.52 5.61 12.45
C LYS A 175 -13.03 5.42 12.70
N SER A 176 -12.34 6.46 13.15
CA SER A 176 -10.89 6.46 13.37
C SER A 176 -10.44 5.42 14.40
N GLU A 177 -11.10 5.35 15.56
CA GLU A 177 -10.78 4.37 16.61
C GLU A 177 -10.98 2.93 16.13
N ARG A 178 -12.09 2.67 15.43
CA ARG A 178 -12.39 1.32 14.91
C ARG A 178 -11.48 0.94 13.75
N ALA A 179 -11.13 1.89 12.88
CA ALA A 179 -10.20 1.65 11.77
C ALA A 179 -8.80 1.34 12.30
N ALA A 180 -8.32 2.12 13.29
CA ALA A 180 -7.06 1.86 13.97
C ALA A 180 -7.04 0.47 14.64
N ALA A 181 -8.13 0.10 15.33
CA ALA A 181 -8.24 -1.22 15.95
C ALA A 181 -8.19 -2.35 14.91
N ALA A 182 -8.97 -2.26 13.83
CA ALA A 182 -8.99 -3.26 12.77
C ALA A 182 -7.63 -3.37 12.04
N ALA A 183 -6.93 -2.26 11.82
CA ALA A 183 -5.60 -2.27 11.21
C ALA A 183 -4.55 -2.96 12.11
N ARG A 184 -4.66 -2.81 13.44
CA ARG A 184 -3.81 -3.55 14.40
C ARG A 184 -4.11 -5.05 14.43
N GLU A 185 -5.36 -5.44 14.19
CA GLU A 185 -5.70 -6.87 14.03
C GLU A 185 -5.02 -7.47 12.79
N MET A 186 -4.92 -6.71 11.69
CA MET A 186 -4.18 -7.13 10.49
C MET A 186 -2.67 -7.21 10.73
N ASN A 187 -2.13 -6.22 11.43
CA ASN A 187 -0.73 -6.19 11.82
C ASN A 187 -0.54 -5.72 13.27
N PRO A 188 -0.28 -6.65 14.22
CA PRO A 188 -0.07 -6.31 15.62
C PRO A 188 1.12 -5.39 15.89
N ALA A 189 2.07 -5.29 14.95
CA ALA A 189 3.21 -4.36 15.07
C ALA A 189 2.85 -2.92 14.68
N LEU A 190 1.71 -2.69 14.01
CA LEU A 190 1.30 -1.35 13.57
C LEU A 190 1.01 -0.46 14.78
N ARG A 191 1.75 0.65 14.89
CA ARG A 191 1.59 1.63 15.96
C ARG A 191 0.64 2.73 15.51
N VAL A 192 -0.66 2.43 15.53
CA VAL A 192 -1.71 3.37 15.09
C VAL A 192 -2.59 3.86 16.24
N ILE A 193 -2.87 5.16 16.25
CA ILE A 193 -3.78 5.85 17.19
C ILE A 193 -4.92 6.51 16.40
N GLY A 194 -6.15 6.30 16.86
CA GLY A 194 -7.35 6.96 16.33
C GLY A 194 -7.67 8.23 17.12
N ARG A 195 -7.98 9.31 16.39
CA ARG A 195 -8.37 10.63 16.86
C ARG A 195 -9.72 11.03 16.25
N SER A 196 -10.49 11.89 16.92
CA SER A 196 -11.83 12.30 16.48
C SER A 196 -11.93 13.78 16.13
N GLU A 197 -10.80 14.47 16.15
CA GLU A 197 -10.70 15.90 15.88
C GLU A 197 -10.81 16.15 14.38
N ARG A 198 -11.77 17.00 13.99
CA ARG A 198 -11.87 17.49 12.61
C ARG A 198 -10.69 18.40 12.32
N VAL A 199 -9.89 18.09 11.31
CA VAL A 199 -8.79 18.97 10.88
C VAL A 199 -9.35 20.30 10.38
N GLY A 200 -8.83 21.40 10.94
CA GLY A 200 -9.19 22.77 10.60
C GLY A 200 -8.71 23.75 11.67
N PRO A 201 -8.98 25.07 11.50
CA PRO A 201 -8.45 26.11 12.39
C PRO A 201 -8.79 25.90 13.87
N GLU A 202 -9.97 25.32 14.15
CA GLU A 202 -10.45 25.08 15.52
C GLU A 202 -9.65 23.98 16.26
N THR A 203 -8.89 23.15 15.55
CA THR A 203 -8.12 22.03 16.11
C THR A 203 -6.61 22.19 15.97
N GLU A 204 -6.12 23.37 15.59
CA GLU A 204 -4.69 23.70 15.54
C GLU A 204 -3.98 23.51 16.89
N ARG A 205 -4.70 23.64 18.01
CA ARG A 205 -4.14 23.36 19.34
C ARG A 205 -3.87 21.86 19.59
N VAL A 206 -4.47 20.99 18.77
CA VAL A 206 -4.31 19.53 18.85
C VAL A 206 -3.31 19.05 17.80
N PHE A 207 -3.39 19.64 16.61
CA PHE A 207 -2.46 19.42 15.50
C PHE A 207 -1.60 20.67 15.34
N ASP A 208 -0.76 20.92 16.33
CA ASP A 208 0.11 22.09 16.39
C ASP A 208 1.42 21.88 15.61
N ASP A 209 2.29 22.88 15.63
CA ASP A 209 3.58 22.84 14.94
C ASP A 209 4.42 21.64 15.40
N GLU A 210 4.43 21.33 16.71
CA GLU A 210 5.17 20.17 17.25
C GLU A 210 4.64 18.85 16.68
N PHE A 211 3.32 18.71 16.55
CA PHE A 211 2.71 17.54 15.91
C PHE A 211 3.17 17.39 14.46
N PHE A 212 3.13 18.47 13.66
CA PHE A 212 3.48 18.41 12.24
C PHE A 212 4.99 18.27 11.99
N GLU A 213 5.84 18.93 12.78
CA GLU A 213 7.31 18.80 12.70
C GLU A 213 7.77 17.37 13.00
N GLY A 214 6.98 16.61 13.77
CA GLY A 214 7.26 15.21 14.08
C GLY A 214 6.85 14.21 12.98
N LEU A 215 6.21 14.63 11.89
CA LEU A 215 5.72 13.74 10.83
C LEU A 215 6.70 13.63 9.66
N ASP A 216 6.74 12.45 9.05
CA ASP A 216 7.39 12.24 7.75
C ASP A 216 6.43 12.50 6.57
N GLY A 217 5.12 12.45 6.82
CA GLY A 217 4.13 12.70 5.79
C GLY A 217 2.68 12.75 6.25
N VAL A 218 1.83 13.30 5.39
CA VAL A 218 0.37 13.38 5.55
C VAL A 218 -0.31 12.69 4.37
N ALA A 219 -1.31 11.86 4.65
CA ALA A 219 -2.13 11.19 3.65
C ALA A 219 -3.60 11.60 3.79
N ASN A 220 -4.11 12.33 2.80
CA ASN A 220 -5.50 12.78 2.79
C ASN A 220 -6.45 11.69 2.29
N ALA A 221 -7.54 11.49 3.04
CA ALA A 221 -8.65 10.58 2.73
C ALA A 221 -10.00 11.29 2.88
N LEU A 222 -10.01 12.60 2.62
CA LEU A 222 -11.15 13.51 2.75
C LEU A 222 -12.08 13.46 1.53
N ASP A 223 -13.36 13.70 1.74
CA ASP A 223 -14.42 13.67 0.72
C ASP A 223 -14.88 15.06 0.25
N ASN A 224 -14.38 16.13 0.86
CA ASN A 224 -14.72 17.51 0.53
C ASN A 224 -13.48 18.34 0.14
N VAL A 225 -13.70 19.35 -0.70
CA VAL A 225 -12.63 20.22 -1.25
C VAL A 225 -12.10 21.17 -0.18
N ASP A 226 -12.98 21.70 0.67
CA ASP A 226 -12.62 22.71 1.68
C ASP A 226 -11.60 22.19 2.70
N ALA A 227 -11.66 20.91 3.07
CA ALA A 227 -10.68 20.31 3.97
C ALA A 227 -9.35 19.94 3.28
N ARG A 228 -9.27 20.03 1.94
CA ARG A 228 -8.04 19.80 1.17
C ARG A 228 -7.27 21.08 0.85
N GLY A 229 -7.93 22.25 0.92
CA GLY A 229 -7.36 23.56 0.61
C GLY A 229 -6.86 24.26 1.87
#